data_AF-A0A3A1YJK9-F1
#
_entry.id   AF-A0A3A1YJK9-F1
#
_cell.length_a   1.000
_cell.length_b   1.000
_cell.length_c   1.000
_cell.angle_alpha   90.00
_cell.angle_beta   90.00
_cell.angle_gamma   90.00
#
_symmetry.space_group_name_H-M   'P 1'
#
loop_
_entity.id
_entity.type
_entity.pdbx_description
1 polymer ?
#
loop_
_entity_poly.entity_id
_entity_poly.type
_entity_poly.pdbx_seq_one_letter_code
_entity_poly.pdbx_strand_id
1 'polypeptide(L)'
;MTGAEVLIKCLLAEGVDLAFGYPGGAIMPVYDELYKYQNQLKHILTRHEQGAIHAAQGYARATGKVGVVFATSGPGATNIITGIADAQIDSTPLVCITGQVAKHLLGTDAFQETDIIGISTPVTKWNFQITEVEEIPEAIAKAFYIARSGRPGPVLIDIVKSAQFDQVAQFDYKKCTRMRSYNPVPEIDDLKLAEAAQIINQAQKPYVVFGQGIILGQAENELKSFLEKTDIPAAATILGLSALPTEHPNYVGMVGMHGNYAPNVMTNTCDVLIALGMRFDDRVTGDLSRYAKQAKVLHFDIDPAEINKNVKVDVAILGNVKEALQKILPLVEQKKHTTWREEFKKYDKEEYDSVIKNELYPEKEGLTMGEVLELINKCSNHEAVIVSDVGQHQMMACRYAKFKNSRSKITSGGLGTMGFALPAAIGAKIGVPEKQVVAVIGDGGFQMTIQELGTIFQSQIPVKIVVLNNEFLGMVRQWQELFFDRRYASTEMINPDFIKIAEGYHIQSRLVTKRSDLEEAVKEMLNSDKAYFLEVRVEKENNVFPMVPTGASVSEVRLK
;
A
#
# COMPACT_ATOMS: atom_id res chain seq x y z
N MET A 1 32.49 -20.72 8.33
CA MET A 1 31.04 -20.41 8.34
C MET A 1 30.58 -20.45 6.89
N THR A 2 29.50 -21.14 6.53
CA THR A 2 29.02 -21.16 5.14
C THR A 2 28.42 -19.81 4.76
N GLY A 3 28.42 -19.44 3.48
CA GLY A 3 27.75 -18.22 3.03
C GLY A 3 26.26 -18.17 3.34
N ALA A 4 25.59 -19.31 3.30
CA ALA A 4 24.21 -19.45 3.78
C ALA A 4 24.07 -19.07 5.26
N GLU A 5 24.97 -19.53 6.13
CA GLU A 5 24.94 -19.21 7.57
C GLU A 5 25.29 -17.73 7.82
N VAL A 6 26.25 -17.19 7.06
CA VAL A 6 26.60 -15.76 7.04
C VAL A 6 25.36 -14.93 6.70
N LEU A 7 24.63 -15.27 5.65
CA LEU A 7 23.41 -14.58 5.24
C LEU A 7 22.36 -14.55 6.37
N ILE A 8 22.05 -15.69 6.98
CA ILE A 8 21.09 -15.76 8.10
C ILE A 8 21.55 -14.87 9.26
N LYS A 9 22.84 -14.88 9.61
CA LYS A 9 23.40 -14.00 10.65
C LYS A 9 23.36 -12.52 10.28
N CYS A 10 23.53 -12.14 9.02
CA CYS A 10 23.33 -10.76 8.55
C CYS A 10 21.87 -10.31 8.73
N LEU A 11 20.89 -11.16 8.40
CA LEU A 11 19.46 -10.87 8.57
C LEU A 11 19.09 -10.73 10.05
N LEU A 12 19.56 -11.62 10.90
CA LEU A 12 19.37 -11.54 12.35
C LEU A 12 20.01 -10.28 12.94
N ALA A 13 21.22 -9.91 12.49
CA ALA A 13 21.89 -8.69 12.91
C ALA A 13 21.13 -7.42 12.46
N GLU A 14 20.40 -7.47 11.34
CA GLU A 14 19.48 -6.38 10.99
C GLU A 14 18.25 -6.30 11.90
N GLY A 15 17.84 -7.42 12.51
CA GLY A 15 16.62 -7.52 13.32
C GLY A 15 15.45 -8.15 12.56
N VAL A 16 15.74 -8.96 11.53
CA VAL A 16 14.72 -9.72 10.80
C VAL A 16 14.30 -10.93 11.65
N ASP A 17 13.02 -10.96 12.03
CA ASP A 17 12.37 -12.06 12.76
C ASP A 17 11.48 -12.94 11.85
N LEU A 18 11.17 -12.45 10.64
CA LEU A 18 10.22 -13.05 9.72
C LEU A 18 10.68 -12.90 8.26
N ALA A 19 10.55 -13.97 7.48
CA ALA A 19 10.69 -13.96 6.03
C ALA A 19 9.57 -14.77 5.36
N PHE A 20 9.21 -14.39 4.14
CA PHE A 20 8.22 -15.07 3.30
C PHE A 20 8.93 -15.68 2.09
N GLY A 21 8.56 -16.87 1.65
CA GLY A 21 9.23 -17.43 0.47
C GLY A 21 8.79 -18.82 0.04
N TYR A 22 9.44 -19.29 -1.02
CA TYR A 22 9.28 -20.62 -1.59
C TYR A 22 10.67 -21.25 -1.86
N PRO A 23 10.94 -22.47 -1.35
CA PRO A 23 12.24 -23.12 -1.52
C PRO A 23 12.45 -23.67 -2.93
N GLY A 24 13.71 -23.72 -3.37
CA GLY A 24 14.09 -24.35 -4.63
C GLY A 24 15.59 -24.62 -4.73
N GLY A 25 15.99 -25.29 -5.82
CA GLY A 25 17.31 -25.92 -5.94
C GLY A 25 18.52 -24.97 -5.88
N ALA A 26 18.35 -23.69 -6.22
CA ALA A 26 19.42 -22.69 -6.20
C ALA A 26 19.59 -21.97 -4.86
N ILE A 27 18.51 -21.88 -4.05
CA ILE A 27 18.49 -21.24 -2.72
C ILE A 27 18.49 -22.27 -1.58
N MET A 28 18.51 -23.57 -1.89
CA MET A 28 18.47 -24.67 -0.92
C MET A 28 19.48 -24.57 0.25
N PRO A 29 20.75 -24.15 0.04
CA PRO A 29 21.69 -23.98 1.16
C PRO A 29 21.19 -22.99 2.23
N VAL A 30 20.53 -21.90 1.82
CA VAL A 30 19.93 -20.93 2.75
C VAL A 30 18.77 -21.56 3.52
N TYR A 31 17.98 -22.44 2.89
CA TYR A 31 16.89 -23.16 3.58
C TYR A 31 17.39 -24.23 4.57
N ASP A 32 18.53 -24.88 4.30
CA ASP A 32 19.18 -25.79 5.26
C ASP A 32 19.64 -25.05 6.53
N GLU A 33 20.25 -23.88 6.36
CA GLU A 33 20.62 -23.01 7.49
C GLU A 33 19.38 -22.43 8.19
N LEU A 34 18.36 -22.00 7.45
CA LEU A 34 17.11 -21.48 8.01
C LEU A 34 16.43 -22.47 8.97
N TYR A 35 16.52 -23.78 8.71
CA TYR A 35 16.05 -24.81 9.64
C TYR A 35 16.79 -24.79 11.00
N LYS A 36 18.10 -24.52 10.99
CA LYS A 36 18.93 -24.43 12.21
C LYS A 36 18.60 -23.17 13.03
N TYR A 37 18.16 -22.11 12.35
CA TYR A 37 17.82 -20.81 12.95
C TYR A 37 16.31 -20.53 13.08
N GLN A 38 15.44 -21.52 12.86
CA GLN A 38 13.97 -21.35 12.81
C GLN A 38 13.31 -20.76 14.06
N ASN A 39 13.98 -20.83 15.22
CA ASN A 39 13.56 -20.22 16.48
C ASN A 39 13.86 -18.72 16.58
N GLN A 40 14.65 -18.17 15.65
CA GLN A 40 15.08 -16.76 15.61
C GLN A 40 14.59 -16.06 14.33
N LEU A 41 14.59 -16.76 13.19
CA LEU A 41 14.05 -16.28 11.92
C LEU A 41 12.95 -17.22 11.45
N LYS A 42 11.68 -16.79 11.56
CA LYS A 42 10.53 -17.58 11.13
C LYS A 42 10.33 -17.48 9.61
N HIS A 43 10.13 -18.62 8.96
CA HIS A 43 9.77 -18.69 7.54
C HIS A 43 8.26 -18.93 7.36
N ILE A 44 7.62 -18.18 6.45
CA ILE A 44 6.26 -18.41 5.99
C ILE A 44 6.31 -18.96 4.57
N LEU A 45 5.94 -20.24 4.43
CA LEU A 45 5.85 -20.91 3.13
C LEU A 45 4.55 -20.51 2.41
N THR A 46 4.65 -19.61 1.43
CA THR A 46 3.53 -19.26 0.54
C THR A 46 3.24 -20.36 -0.46
N ARG A 47 2.12 -20.30 -1.20
CA ARG A 47 1.80 -21.26 -2.28
C ARG A 47 2.30 -20.80 -3.66
N HIS A 48 2.64 -19.52 -3.81
CA HIS A 48 3.36 -18.95 -4.96
C HIS A 48 4.34 -17.85 -4.49
N GLU A 49 5.43 -17.59 -5.22
CA GLU A 49 6.38 -16.53 -4.82
C GLU A 49 5.77 -15.12 -4.93
N GLN A 50 4.84 -14.90 -5.85
CA GLN A 50 4.03 -13.67 -5.88
C GLN A 50 3.26 -13.46 -4.55
N GLY A 51 2.80 -14.55 -3.94
CA GLY A 51 2.18 -14.54 -2.61
C GLY A 51 3.19 -14.14 -1.53
N ALA A 52 4.44 -14.62 -1.60
CA ALA A 52 5.49 -14.26 -0.65
C ALA A 52 5.80 -12.77 -0.67
N ILE A 53 5.95 -12.17 -1.86
CA ILE A 53 6.29 -10.76 -1.95
C ILE A 53 5.14 -9.83 -1.56
N HIS A 54 3.90 -10.13 -1.94
CA HIS A 54 2.75 -9.33 -1.48
C HIS A 54 2.51 -9.50 0.04
N ALA A 55 2.80 -10.67 0.62
CA ALA A 55 2.80 -10.84 2.08
C ALA A 55 3.90 -10.01 2.76
N ALA A 56 5.13 -10.02 2.23
CA ALA A 56 6.20 -9.17 2.74
C ALA A 56 5.84 -7.67 2.65
N GLN A 57 5.15 -7.24 1.58
CA GLN A 57 4.59 -5.88 1.49
C GLN A 57 3.54 -5.58 2.56
N GLY A 58 2.60 -6.50 2.78
CA GLY A 58 1.57 -6.36 3.82
C GLY A 58 2.17 -6.21 5.21
N TYR A 59 3.17 -7.05 5.54
CA TYR A 59 3.95 -6.94 6.78
C TYR A 59 4.67 -5.59 6.88
N ALA A 60 5.37 -5.17 5.82
CA ALA A 60 6.13 -3.91 5.82
C ALA A 60 5.23 -2.67 5.99
N ARG A 61 4.08 -2.64 5.30
CA ARG A 61 3.11 -1.53 5.39
C ARG A 61 2.45 -1.48 6.79
N ALA A 62 2.06 -2.63 7.34
CA ALA A 62 1.46 -2.72 8.68
C ALA A 62 2.42 -2.36 9.82
N THR A 63 3.68 -2.79 9.75
CA THR A 63 4.66 -2.67 10.86
C THR A 63 5.64 -1.50 10.73
N GLY A 64 5.94 -1.05 9.51
CA GLY A 64 7.05 -0.13 9.23
C GLY A 64 8.44 -0.77 9.21
N LYS A 65 8.54 -2.09 9.42
CA LYS A 65 9.78 -2.86 9.21
C LYS A 65 10.01 -3.12 7.72
N VAL A 66 11.22 -3.54 7.37
CA VAL A 66 11.57 -4.04 6.03
C VAL A 66 10.99 -5.44 5.87
N GLY A 67 10.26 -5.71 4.79
CA GLY A 67 9.80 -7.06 4.45
C GLY A 67 10.91 -7.86 3.77
N VAL A 68 11.09 -9.14 4.15
CA VAL A 68 12.11 -10.03 3.55
C VAL A 68 11.45 -11.14 2.76
N VAL A 69 11.92 -11.34 1.53
CA VAL A 69 11.42 -12.34 0.59
C VAL A 69 12.54 -13.29 0.18
N PHE A 70 12.29 -14.60 0.22
CA PHE A 70 13.17 -15.63 -0.35
C PHE A 70 12.54 -16.26 -1.60
N ALA A 71 13.33 -16.41 -2.66
CA ALA A 71 12.96 -17.20 -3.84
C ALA A 71 14.17 -17.95 -4.41
N THR A 72 13.91 -19.00 -5.20
CA THR A 72 14.94 -19.69 -5.99
C THR A 72 15.23 -18.94 -7.31
N SER A 73 16.22 -19.40 -8.05
CA SER A 73 16.59 -18.88 -9.37
C SER A 73 15.49 -19.08 -10.42
N GLY A 74 15.67 -18.47 -11.59
CA GLY A 74 14.79 -18.67 -12.75
C GLY A 74 13.33 -18.34 -12.44
N PRO A 75 12.40 -19.31 -12.52
CA PRO A 75 10.97 -19.04 -12.35
C PRO A 75 10.62 -18.38 -11.00
N GLY A 76 11.26 -18.81 -9.90
CA GLY A 76 10.97 -18.23 -8.57
C GLY A 76 11.35 -16.75 -8.48
N ALA A 77 12.47 -16.39 -9.10
CA ALA A 77 12.95 -15.02 -9.21
C ALA A 77 12.09 -14.17 -10.16
N THR A 78 11.60 -14.73 -11.29
CA THR A 78 10.68 -14.01 -12.18
C THR A 78 9.28 -13.84 -11.57
N ASN A 79 8.81 -14.79 -10.76
CA ASN A 79 7.50 -14.76 -10.12
C ASN A 79 7.32 -13.61 -9.11
N ILE A 80 8.40 -13.01 -8.60
CA ILE A 80 8.34 -11.86 -7.69
C ILE A 80 8.38 -10.49 -8.40
N ILE A 81 8.66 -10.42 -9.70
CA ILE A 81 8.85 -9.14 -10.43
C ILE A 81 7.63 -8.22 -10.33
N THR A 82 6.40 -8.75 -10.45
CA THR A 82 5.18 -7.94 -10.27
C THR A 82 5.12 -7.31 -8.88
N GLY A 83 5.43 -8.08 -7.83
CA GLY A 83 5.45 -7.58 -6.45
C GLY A 83 6.61 -6.62 -6.15
N ILE A 84 7.72 -6.73 -6.87
CA ILE A 84 8.83 -5.79 -6.83
C ILE A 84 8.40 -4.46 -7.47
N ALA A 85 7.83 -4.48 -8.68
CA ALA A 85 7.32 -3.28 -9.34
C ALA A 85 6.24 -2.56 -8.52
N ASP A 86 5.34 -3.33 -7.91
CA ASP A 86 4.30 -2.84 -7.00
C ASP A 86 4.91 -2.12 -5.78
N ALA A 87 5.88 -2.75 -5.11
CA ALA A 87 6.58 -2.19 -3.96
C ALA A 87 7.39 -0.93 -4.32
N GLN A 88 8.00 -0.87 -5.51
CA GLN A 88 8.78 0.28 -5.98
C GLN A 88 7.90 1.52 -6.18
N ILE A 89 6.74 1.33 -6.82
CA ILE A 89 5.83 2.44 -7.08
C ILE A 89 5.18 2.92 -5.77
N ASP A 90 4.74 2.00 -4.89
CA ASP A 90 4.12 2.31 -3.60
C ASP A 90 5.13 2.52 -2.45
N SER A 91 6.41 2.70 -2.76
CA SER A 91 7.48 3.04 -1.81
C SER A 91 7.58 2.10 -0.58
N THR A 92 7.41 0.80 -0.81
CA THR A 92 7.37 -0.23 0.25
C THR A 92 8.76 -0.85 0.46
N PRO A 93 9.34 -0.80 1.67
CA PRO A 93 10.68 -1.29 1.92
C PRO A 93 10.73 -2.83 1.92
N LEU A 94 11.40 -3.40 0.91
CA LEU A 94 11.62 -4.84 0.79
C LEU A 94 13.09 -5.16 0.55
N VAL A 95 13.54 -6.31 1.04
CA VAL A 95 14.78 -6.97 0.63
C VAL A 95 14.42 -8.34 0.07
N CYS A 96 14.49 -8.46 -1.25
CA CYS A 96 14.24 -9.70 -1.97
C CYS A 96 15.56 -10.44 -2.18
N ILE A 97 15.65 -11.69 -1.75
CA ILE A 97 16.84 -12.53 -1.87
C ILE A 97 16.52 -13.70 -2.79
N THR A 98 17.19 -13.76 -3.93
CA THR A 98 17.08 -14.84 -4.91
C THR A 98 18.32 -15.73 -4.87
N GLY A 99 18.12 -17.04 -4.93
CA GLY A 99 19.22 -17.95 -5.28
C GLY A 99 19.52 -17.87 -6.77
N GLN A 100 20.75 -18.14 -7.16
CA GLN A 100 21.19 -18.21 -8.56
C GLN A 100 21.98 -19.50 -8.84
N VAL A 101 22.15 -19.87 -10.11
CA VAL A 101 23.06 -20.95 -10.51
C VAL A 101 24.49 -20.77 -9.96
N ALA A 102 25.30 -21.82 -9.96
CA ALA A 102 26.70 -21.72 -9.50
C ALA A 102 27.51 -20.76 -10.40
N LYS A 103 28.49 -20.04 -9.84
CA LYS A 103 29.22 -18.97 -10.55
C LYS A 103 29.78 -19.37 -11.93
N HIS A 104 30.26 -20.59 -12.08
CA HIS A 104 30.83 -21.11 -13.34
C HIS A 104 29.80 -21.42 -14.44
N LEU A 105 28.49 -21.32 -14.13
CA LEU A 105 27.38 -21.51 -15.05
C LEU A 105 26.72 -20.19 -15.47
N LEU A 106 27.18 -19.04 -14.94
CA LEU A 106 26.63 -17.74 -15.34
C LEU A 106 26.93 -17.45 -16.82
N GLY A 107 25.90 -17.04 -17.56
CA GLY A 107 25.93 -16.78 -18.98
C GLY A 107 25.99 -18.03 -19.86
N THR A 108 25.50 -19.18 -19.38
CA THR A 108 25.60 -20.47 -20.11
C THR A 108 24.25 -21.09 -20.50
N ASP A 109 23.14 -20.36 -20.31
CA ASP A 109 21.77 -20.85 -20.46
C ASP A 109 21.50 -22.08 -19.57
N ALA A 110 22.03 -22.05 -18.35
CA ALA A 110 21.96 -23.16 -17.42
C ALA A 110 20.53 -23.41 -16.89
N PHE A 111 20.29 -24.62 -16.38
CA PHE A 111 18.98 -24.99 -15.84
C PHE A 111 18.55 -24.05 -14.70
N GLN A 112 17.40 -23.39 -14.88
CA GLN A 112 16.87 -22.33 -14.00
C GLN A 112 17.80 -21.11 -13.84
N GLU A 113 18.67 -20.83 -14.80
CA GLU A 113 19.33 -19.53 -14.93
C GLU A 113 18.36 -18.47 -15.47
N THR A 114 18.48 -17.23 -14.99
CA THR A 114 17.83 -16.04 -15.57
C THR A 114 18.61 -14.81 -15.13
N ASP A 115 18.78 -13.83 -16.03
CA ASP A 115 19.31 -12.49 -15.70
C ASP A 115 18.29 -11.68 -14.89
N ILE A 116 18.14 -12.04 -13.62
CA ILE A 116 17.25 -11.35 -12.69
C ILE A 116 17.73 -9.92 -12.39
N ILE A 117 19.03 -9.64 -12.54
CA ILE A 117 19.58 -8.30 -12.37
C ILE A 117 19.05 -7.38 -13.49
N GLY A 118 19.21 -7.76 -14.76
CA GLY A 118 18.65 -7.03 -15.89
C GLY A 118 17.13 -6.83 -15.76
N ILE A 119 16.38 -7.89 -15.44
CA ILE A 119 14.91 -7.84 -15.30
C ILE A 119 14.46 -6.94 -14.13
N SER A 120 15.15 -6.97 -12.99
CA SER A 120 14.75 -6.21 -11.78
C SER A 120 15.27 -4.78 -11.72
N THR A 121 16.26 -4.41 -12.54
CA THR A 121 16.86 -3.06 -12.57
C THR A 121 15.84 -1.92 -12.70
N PRO A 122 14.86 -1.93 -13.63
CA PRO A 122 13.89 -0.82 -13.76
C PRO A 122 12.86 -0.74 -12.62
N VAL A 123 12.78 -1.77 -11.78
CA VAL A 123 11.74 -1.93 -10.76
C VAL A 123 12.29 -2.07 -9.33
N THR A 124 13.57 -1.81 -9.11
CA THR A 124 14.20 -1.79 -7.78
C THR A 124 14.89 -0.46 -7.51
N LYS A 125 15.07 -0.10 -6.24
CA LYS A 125 15.97 1.01 -5.84
C LYS A 125 17.43 0.67 -6.08
N TRP A 126 17.78 -0.61 -5.95
CA TRP A 126 19.11 -1.16 -6.13
C TRP A 126 19.02 -2.68 -6.25
N ASN A 127 19.89 -3.28 -7.05
CA ASN A 127 20.09 -4.72 -7.08
C ASN A 127 21.59 -5.06 -7.13
N PHE A 128 21.93 -6.28 -6.75
CA PHE A 128 23.31 -6.77 -6.73
C PHE A 128 23.37 -8.29 -6.82
N GLN A 129 24.31 -8.81 -7.62
CA GLN A 129 24.61 -10.23 -7.67
C GLN A 129 25.88 -10.52 -6.86
N ILE A 130 25.71 -11.26 -5.77
CA ILE A 130 26.78 -11.80 -4.95
C ILE A 130 27.37 -12.99 -5.69
N THR A 131 28.67 -12.91 -6.00
CA THR A 131 29.41 -13.98 -6.68
C THR A 131 30.45 -14.66 -5.78
N GLU A 132 30.89 -13.98 -4.70
CA GLU A 132 31.82 -14.49 -3.69
C GLU A 132 31.21 -14.38 -2.28
N VAL A 133 31.62 -15.26 -1.36
CA VAL A 133 31.04 -15.35 -0.01
C VAL A 133 31.37 -14.12 0.85
N GLU A 134 32.53 -13.49 0.64
CA GLU A 134 32.97 -12.28 1.32
C GLU A 134 32.10 -11.05 1.03
N GLU A 135 31.33 -11.05 -0.06
CA GLU A 135 30.47 -9.92 -0.45
C GLU A 135 29.17 -9.86 0.38
N ILE A 136 28.74 -10.98 0.98
CA ILE A 136 27.43 -11.12 1.66
C ILE A 136 27.21 -10.08 2.76
N PRO A 137 28.14 -9.84 3.71
CA PRO A 137 27.91 -8.88 4.78
C PRO A 137 27.70 -7.45 4.28
N GLU A 138 28.52 -6.99 3.34
CA GLU A 138 28.43 -5.62 2.81
C GLU A 138 27.21 -5.44 1.90
N ALA A 139 26.91 -6.42 1.05
CA ALA A 139 25.75 -6.39 0.17
C ALA A 139 24.43 -6.34 0.97
N ILE A 140 24.29 -7.16 2.01
CA ILE A 140 23.10 -7.15 2.87
C ILE A 140 23.01 -5.85 3.69
N ALA A 141 24.13 -5.35 4.22
CA ALA A 141 24.14 -4.05 4.92
C ALA A 141 23.67 -2.89 4.02
N LYS A 142 24.15 -2.84 2.76
CA LYS A 142 23.69 -1.85 1.76
C LYS A 142 22.22 -2.06 1.38
N ALA A 143 21.80 -3.32 1.16
CA ALA A 143 20.42 -3.66 0.81
C ALA A 143 19.42 -3.08 1.82
N PHE A 144 19.61 -3.37 3.11
CA PHE A 144 18.72 -2.88 4.15
C PHE A 144 18.80 -1.36 4.32
N TYR A 145 19.98 -0.74 4.19
CA TYR A 145 20.11 0.71 4.22
C TYR A 145 19.33 1.38 3.08
N ILE A 146 19.51 0.92 1.84
CA ILE A 146 18.83 1.48 0.66
C ILE A 146 17.32 1.21 0.73
N ALA A 147 16.88 0.02 1.13
CA ALA A 147 15.46 -0.33 1.17
C ALA A 147 14.65 0.59 2.09
N ARG A 148 15.18 0.95 3.27
CA ARG A 148 14.46 1.72 4.31
C ARG A 148 14.71 3.22 4.34
N SER A 149 15.76 3.73 3.68
CA SER A 149 16.13 5.15 3.77
C SER A 149 15.59 6.00 2.61
N GLY A 150 15.41 7.30 2.89
CA GLY A 150 14.83 8.26 1.96
C GLY A 150 13.38 7.89 1.65
N ARG A 151 12.98 8.00 0.39
CA ARG A 151 11.80 7.30 -0.11
C ARG A 151 12.07 5.78 -0.09
N PRO A 152 11.36 4.96 0.72
CA PRO A 152 11.66 3.54 0.84
C PRO A 152 11.27 2.77 -0.43
N GLY A 153 11.73 1.53 -0.57
CA GLY A 153 11.43 0.70 -1.75
C GLY A 153 12.13 -0.67 -1.73
N PRO A 154 11.87 -1.52 -2.73
CA PRO A 154 12.47 -2.84 -2.86
C PRO A 154 13.92 -2.77 -3.34
N VAL A 155 14.73 -3.71 -2.85
CA VAL A 155 16.04 -4.06 -3.39
C VAL A 155 16.11 -5.56 -3.65
N LEU A 156 16.95 -5.98 -4.60
CA LEU A 156 17.16 -7.39 -4.92
C LEU A 156 18.62 -7.83 -4.73
N ILE A 157 18.82 -8.91 -4.00
CA ILE A 157 20.12 -9.56 -3.79
C ILE A 157 20.05 -10.95 -4.42
N ASP A 158 20.80 -11.15 -5.50
CA ASP A 158 20.93 -12.44 -6.18
C ASP A 158 22.20 -13.15 -5.71
N ILE A 159 22.12 -14.43 -5.33
CA ILE A 159 23.24 -15.14 -4.68
C ILE A 159 23.56 -16.44 -5.40
N VAL A 160 24.72 -16.49 -6.06
CA VAL A 160 25.18 -17.72 -6.74
C VAL A 160 25.31 -18.88 -5.76
N LYS A 161 24.90 -20.07 -6.20
CA LYS A 161 24.89 -21.28 -5.36
C LYS A 161 26.26 -21.64 -4.78
N SER A 162 27.36 -21.30 -5.45
CA SER A 162 28.72 -21.49 -4.93
C SER A 162 28.96 -20.66 -3.66
N ALA A 163 28.75 -19.33 -3.73
CA ALA A 163 28.96 -18.42 -2.62
C ALA A 163 28.11 -18.76 -1.38
N GLN A 164 26.98 -19.46 -1.52
CA GLN A 164 26.20 -19.97 -0.40
C GLN A 164 26.85 -21.17 0.32
N PHE A 165 27.61 -22.01 -0.40
CA PHE A 165 28.35 -23.16 0.15
C PHE A 165 29.77 -22.80 0.61
N ASP A 166 30.40 -21.85 -0.07
CA ASP A 166 31.76 -21.39 0.22
C ASP A 166 31.88 -20.88 1.66
N GLN A 167 33.09 -20.94 2.22
CA GLN A 167 33.31 -20.75 3.65
C GLN A 167 34.22 -19.57 3.96
N VAL A 168 33.75 -18.67 4.83
CA VAL A 168 34.59 -17.65 5.46
C VAL A 168 35.20 -18.15 6.76
N ALA A 169 36.46 -17.78 6.98
CA ALA A 169 37.20 -18.03 8.23
C ALA A 169 36.84 -17.03 9.34
N GLN A 170 36.38 -15.82 8.98
CA GLN A 170 35.96 -14.77 9.91
C GLN A 170 34.62 -14.18 9.42
N PHE A 171 33.77 -13.80 10.37
CA PHE A 171 32.50 -13.12 10.12
C PHE A 171 32.48 -11.81 10.91
N ASP A 172 32.31 -10.69 10.21
CA ASP A 172 32.10 -9.36 10.75
C ASP A 172 30.91 -8.74 10.00
N TYR A 173 29.96 -8.19 10.75
CA TYR A 173 28.78 -7.54 10.17
C TYR A 173 28.59 -6.16 10.78
N LYS A 174 28.57 -5.15 9.91
CA LYS A 174 28.40 -3.74 10.27
C LYS A 174 27.26 -3.15 9.45
N LYS A 175 26.24 -2.63 10.14
CA LYS A 175 25.11 -1.96 9.48
C LYS A 175 25.61 -0.77 8.66
N CYS A 176 25.16 -0.67 7.42
CA CYS A 176 25.47 0.49 6.58
C CYS A 176 24.65 1.68 7.09
N THR A 177 25.33 2.77 7.43
CA THR A 177 24.73 4.03 7.89
C THR A 177 24.85 5.17 6.87
N ARG A 178 25.73 5.00 5.87
CA ARG A 178 26.02 5.99 4.81
C ARG A 178 26.63 5.30 3.60
N MET A 179 26.31 5.80 2.40
CA MET A 179 27.02 5.50 1.16
C MET A 179 27.54 6.80 0.52
N ARG A 180 28.69 6.76 -0.15
CA ARG A 180 29.35 7.98 -0.69
C ARG A 180 28.48 8.73 -1.71
N SER A 181 27.77 8.01 -2.56
CA SER A 181 26.99 8.53 -3.70
C SER A 181 25.48 8.56 -3.46
N TYR A 182 25.02 8.26 -2.25
CA TYR A 182 23.59 8.22 -1.92
C TYR A 182 23.35 9.02 -0.64
N ASN A 183 22.72 10.18 -0.80
CA ASN A 183 22.16 10.95 0.31
C ASN A 183 20.64 10.70 0.36
N PRO A 184 20.13 9.87 1.28
CA PRO A 184 18.72 9.52 1.33
C PRO A 184 17.81 10.64 1.83
N VAL A 185 18.33 11.59 2.61
CA VAL A 185 17.53 12.66 3.23
C VAL A 185 18.21 14.01 2.92
N PRO A 186 17.61 14.86 2.07
CA PRO A 186 18.08 16.22 1.88
C PRO A 186 17.99 17.05 3.17
N GLU A 187 18.90 18.00 3.35
CA GLU A 187 18.79 18.99 4.43
C GLU A 187 17.71 20.03 4.09
N ILE A 188 16.86 20.36 5.07
CA ILE A 188 15.78 21.33 4.92
C ILE A 188 16.35 22.75 4.94
N ASP A 189 16.15 23.48 3.84
CA ASP A 189 16.46 24.91 3.72
C ASP A 189 15.48 25.74 4.58
N ASP A 190 16.01 26.33 5.66
CA ASP A 190 15.24 27.14 6.60
C ASP A 190 14.71 28.46 6.00
N LEU A 191 15.35 29.01 4.95
CA LEU A 191 14.84 30.19 4.23
C LEU A 191 13.62 29.81 3.40
N LYS A 192 13.66 28.68 2.69
CA LYS A 192 12.51 28.14 1.96
C LYS A 192 11.37 27.77 2.92
N LEU A 193 11.69 27.26 4.10
CA LEU A 193 10.69 26.96 5.12
C LEU A 193 10.02 28.22 5.69
N ALA A 194 10.78 29.30 5.90
CA ALA A 194 10.24 30.60 6.30
C ALA A 194 9.36 31.22 5.19
N GLU A 195 9.75 31.10 3.92
CA GLU A 195 8.95 31.51 2.76
C GLU A 195 7.62 30.74 2.70
N ALA A 196 7.65 29.42 2.88
CA ALA A 196 6.45 28.58 2.96
C ALA A 196 5.53 28.99 4.12
N ALA A 197 6.09 29.23 5.32
CA ALA A 197 5.33 29.69 6.47
C ALA A 197 4.66 31.06 6.24
N GLN A 198 5.37 32.00 5.60
CA GLN A 198 4.81 33.30 5.22
C GLN A 198 3.64 33.15 4.24
N ILE A 199 3.75 32.27 3.23
CA ILE A 199 2.67 32.00 2.28
C ILE A 199 1.46 31.40 2.99
N ILE A 200 1.66 30.43 3.89
CA ILE A 200 0.60 29.82 4.70
C ILE A 200 -0.09 30.88 5.59
N ASN A 201 0.67 31.76 6.23
CA ASN A 201 0.12 32.81 7.09
C ASN A 201 -0.68 33.88 6.30
N GLN A 202 -0.39 34.09 5.02
CA GLN A 202 -1.11 35.03 4.17
C GLN A 202 -2.37 34.41 3.50
N ALA A 203 -2.48 33.09 3.47
CA ALA A 203 -3.55 32.37 2.80
C ALA A 203 -4.95 32.66 3.39
N GLN A 204 -5.95 32.84 2.53
CA GLN A 204 -7.36 32.98 2.90
C GLN A 204 -8.11 31.65 2.72
N LYS A 205 -7.72 30.86 1.72
CA LYS A 205 -8.29 29.55 1.36
C LYS A 205 -7.21 28.45 1.27
N PRO A 206 -6.37 28.28 2.32
CA PRO A 206 -5.34 27.23 2.31
C PRO A 206 -5.97 25.84 2.31
N TYR A 207 -5.28 24.87 1.71
CA TYR A 207 -5.76 23.49 1.62
C TYR A 207 -4.57 22.53 1.67
N VAL A 208 -4.62 21.54 2.57
CA VAL A 208 -3.61 20.48 2.68
C VAL A 208 -4.06 19.27 1.87
N VAL A 209 -3.15 18.71 1.07
CA VAL A 209 -3.28 17.35 0.57
C VAL A 209 -2.09 16.55 1.06
N PHE A 210 -2.36 15.49 1.82
CA PHE A 210 -1.32 14.63 2.39
C PHE A 210 -1.32 13.24 1.76
N GLY A 211 -0.12 12.70 1.56
CA GLY A 211 0.09 11.36 1.01
C GLY A 211 0.75 10.41 2.00
N GLN A 212 1.16 9.26 1.45
CA GLN A 212 1.82 8.17 2.18
C GLN A 212 3.09 8.62 2.91
N GLY A 213 3.75 9.70 2.46
CA GLY A 213 4.96 10.25 3.09
C GLY A 213 4.77 10.62 4.56
N ILE A 214 3.55 10.95 5.00
CA ILE A 214 3.24 11.14 6.44
C ILE A 214 3.45 9.84 7.22
N ILE A 215 2.93 8.72 6.72
CA ILE A 215 3.02 7.40 7.38
C ILE A 215 4.45 6.85 7.32
N LEU A 216 5.14 7.06 6.19
CA LEU A 216 6.53 6.64 5.98
C LEU A 216 7.49 7.46 6.86
N GLY A 217 7.29 8.78 6.96
CA GLY A 217 8.03 9.68 7.83
C GLY A 217 7.65 9.61 9.31
N GLN A 218 6.60 8.87 9.68
CA GLN A 218 6.04 8.79 11.04
C GLN A 218 5.63 10.18 11.58
N ALA A 219 4.96 10.97 10.73
CA ALA A 219 4.63 12.37 10.95
C ALA A 219 3.16 12.61 11.32
N GLU A 220 2.42 11.58 11.76
CA GLU A 220 0.98 11.66 12.03
C GLU A 220 0.65 12.67 13.15
N ASN A 221 1.47 12.71 14.21
CA ASN A 221 1.30 13.66 15.31
C ASN A 221 1.65 15.09 14.88
N GLU A 222 2.70 15.24 14.07
CA GLU A 222 3.15 16.50 13.49
C GLU A 222 2.09 17.09 12.54
N LEU A 223 1.51 16.26 11.66
CA LEU A 223 0.39 16.63 10.80
C LEU A 223 -0.80 17.09 11.64
N LYS A 224 -1.20 16.29 12.64
CA LYS A 224 -2.30 16.65 13.54
C LYS A 224 -2.05 18.00 14.23
N SER A 225 -0.87 18.20 14.81
CA SER A 225 -0.50 19.46 15.51
C SER A 225 -0.53 20.66 14.55
N PHE A 226 -0.06 20.48 13.32
CA PHE A 226 -0.12 21.50 12.27
C PHE A 226 -1.57 21.86 11.92
N LEU A 227 -2.45 20.87 11.73
CA LEU A 227 -3.86 21.11 11.40
C LEU A 227 -4.65 21.70 12.57
N GLU A 228 -4.40 21.29 13.82
CA GLU A 228 -5.06 21.85 15.01
C GLU A 228 -4.66 23.32 15.25
N LYS A 229 -3.40 23.68 14.99
CA LYS A 229 -2.90 25.06 15.08
C LYS A 229 -3.38 25.95 13.94
N THR A 230 -3.34 25.46 12.70
CA THR A 230 -3.67 26.29 11.53
C THR A 230 -5.16 26.30 11.19
N ASP A 231 -5.92 25.27 11.57
CA ASP A 231 -7.33 25.03 11.20
C ASP A 231 -7.58 24.86 9.69
N ILE A 232 -6.54 24.47 8.94
CA ILE A 232 -6.61 24.25 7.48
C ILE A 232 -7.36 22.94 7.17
N PRO A 233 -8.28 22.88 6.18
CA PRO A 233 -8.87 21.62 5.73
C PRO A 233 -7.83 20.72 5.03
N ALA A 234 -7.93 19.40 5.24
CA ALA A 234 -6.93 18.42 4.81
C ALA A 234 -7.55 17.17 4.18
N ALA A 235 -7.09 16.81 2.98
CA ALA A 235 -7.50 15.60 2.27
C ALA A 235 -6.36 14.59 2.12
N ALA A 236 -6.70 13.30 2.05
CA ALA A 236 -5.75 12.22 1.82
C ALA A 236 -5.68 11.81 0.35
N THR A 237 -4.50 11.44 -0.15
CA THR A 237 -4.41 10.52 -1.29
C THR A 237 -4.77 9.09 -0.85
N ILE A 238 -5.04 8.18 -1.78
CA ILE A 238 -5.39 6.78 -1.47
C ILE A 238 -4.35 6.06 -0.58
N LEU A 239 -3.06 6.36 -0.74
CA LEU A 239 -1.97 5.81 0.08
C LEU A 239 -1.68 6.65 1.34
N GLY A 240 -2.24 7.86 1.45
CA GLY A 240 -2.22 8.67 2.67
C GLY A 240 -3.36 8.36 3.65
N LEU A 241 -4.35 7.55 3.25
CA LEU A 241 -5.45 7.12 4.11
C LEU A 241 -4.94 6.48 5.41
N SER A 242 -5.67 6.68 6.51
CA SER A 242 -5.32 6.35 7.90
C SER A 242 -4.21 7.18 8.56
N ALA A 243 -3.45 8.02 7.83
CA ALA A 243 -2.44 8.91 8.44
C ALA A 243 -3.03 9.96 9.41
N LEU A 244 -4.33 10.24 9.28
CA LEU A 244 -5.11 11.10 10.14
C LEU A 244 -6.42 10.34 10.49
N PRO A 245 -6.90 10.39 11.74
CA PRO A 245 -8.17 9.75 12.10
C PRO A 245 -9.33 10.31 11.28
N THR A 246 -10.25 9.46 10.82
CA THR A 246 -11.35 9.87 9.94
C THR A 246 -12.32 10.88 10.59
N GLU A 247 -12.40 10.89 11.92
CA GLU A 247 -13.20 11.82 12.71
C GLU A 247 -12.49 13.16 13.01
N HIS A 248 -11.25 13.35 12.53
CA HIS A 248 -10.52 14.59 12.78
C HIS A 248 -11.25 15.79 12.15
N PRO A 249 -11.54 16.90 12.87
CA PRO A 249 -12.41 17.97 12.38
C PRO A 249 -11.97 18.64 11.07
N ASN A 250 -10.67 18.61 10.78
CA ASN A 250 -10.08 19.17 9.57
C ASN A 250 -9.96 18.16 8.42
N TYR A 251 -10.25 16.88 8.63
CA TYR A 251 -10.25 15.89 7.55
C TYR A 251 -11.48 16.09 6.66
N VAL A 252 -11.26 16.21 5.35
CA VAL A 252 -12.33 16.45 4.35
C VAL A 252 -12.44 15.32 3.33
N GLY A 253 -11.86 14.15 3.60
CA GLY A 253 -11.99 12.94 2.77
C GLY A 253 -10.81 12.68 1.85
N MET A 254 -11.03 11.81 0.86
CA MET A 254 -10.02 11.40 -0.13
C MET A 254 -10.09 12.30 -1.38
N VAL A 255 -8.96 12.66 -1.98
CA VAL A 255 -8.90 13.39 -3.26
C VAL A 255 -8.54 12.45 -4.43
N GLY A 256 -9.07 12.73 -5.62
CA GLY A 256 -8.72 12.08 -6.89
C GLY A 256 -9.92 11.54 -7.67
N MET A 257 -9.64 10.67 -8.65
CA MET A 257 -10.60 10.16 -9.65
C MET A 257 -11.90 9.61 -9.05
N HIS A 258 -11.82 8.91 -7.91
CA HIS A 258 -12.97 8.44 -7.12
C HIS A 258 -12.96 9.01 -5.69
N GLY A 259 -12.35 10.18 -5.52
CA GLY A 259 -12.34 10.94 -4.27
C GLY A 259 -13.71 11.46 -3.86
N ASN A 260 -13.77 12.04 -2.68
CA ASN A 260 -14.94 12.78 -2.21
C ASN A 260 -15.13 14.06 -3.04
N TYR A 261 -16.38 14.50 -3.15
CA TYR A 261 -16.77 15.63 -3.98
C TYR A 261 -16.16 16.94 -3.49
N ALA A 262 -16.25 17.20 -2.19
CA ALA A 262 -15.72 18.40 -1.55
C ALA A 262 -14.20 18.60 -1.81
N PRO A 263 -13.28 17.68 -1.46
CA PRO A 263 -11.85 17.89 -1.67
C PRO A 263 -11.46 18.04 -3.14
N ASN A 264 -12.19 17.37 -4.04
CA ASN A 264 -11.98 17.46 -5.48
C ASN A 264 -12.37 18.84 -6.04
N VAL A 265 -13.60 19.31 -5.79
CA VAL A 265 -14.08 20.63 -6.22
C VAL A 265 -13.21 21.74 -5.64
N MET A 266 -12.87 21.63 -4.36
CA MET A 266 -12.17 22.68 -3.62
C MET A 266 -10.66 22.79 -3.95
N THR A 267 -10.08 21.77 -4.59
CA THR A 267 -8.69 21.82 -5.09
C THR A 267 -8.47 23.00 -6.05
N ASN A 268 -9.44 23.29 -6.92
CA ASN A 268 -9.35 24.41 -7.87
C ASN A 268 -9.98 25.73 -7.35
N THR A 269 -10.34 25.81 -6.07
CA THR A 269 -10.84 27.04 -5.43
C THR A 269 -9.98 27.52 -4.25
N CYS A 270 -9.01 26.72 -3.80
CA CYS A 270 -7.97 27.10 -2.84
C CYS A 270 -7.01 28.17 -3.41
N ASP A 271 -6.39 28.96 -2.54
CA ASP A 271 -5.36 29.96 -2.92
C ASP A 271 -3.93 29.51 -2.57
N VAL A 272 -3.79 28.55 -1.65
CA VAL A 272 -2.54 27.86 -1.32
C VAL A 272 -2.79 26.37 -1.19
N LEU A 273 -2.12 25.57 -2.02
CA LEU A 273 -2.12 24.11 -1.96
C LEU A 273 -0.85 23.62 -1.27
N ILE A 274 -1.01 22.90 -0.16
CA ILE A 274 0.08 22.38 0.67
C ILE A 274 0.15 20.87 0.47
N ALA A 275 1.05 20.42 -0.39
CA ALA A 275 1.27 19.01 -0.71
C ALA A 275 2.30 18.40 0.26
N LEU A 276 1.86 17.47 1.11
CA LEU A 276 2.68 16.84 2.15
C LEU A 276 2.94 15.36 1.85
N GLY A 277 4.15 15.02 1.40
CA GLY A 277 4.57 13.63 1.17
C GLY A 277 3.73 12.92 0.10
N MET A 278 3.51 13.59 -1.03
CA MET A 278 2.72 13.12 -2.17
C MET A 278 3.36 13.50 -3.51
N ARG A 279 3.07 12.74 -4.57
CA ARG A 279 3.76 12.83 -5.87
C ARG A 279 2.95 13.42 -7.04
N PHE A 280 1.81 14.07 -6.78
CA PHE A 280 0.87 14.54 -7.82
C PHE A 280 0.58 13.50 -8.91
N ASP A 281 0.10 12.34 -8.47
CA ASP A 281 -0.29 11.19 -9.30
C ASP A 281 -1.46 11.53 -10.24
N ASP A 282 -1.54 10.92 -11.43
CA ASP A 282 -2.56 11.26 -12.43
C ASP A 282 -3.99 10.93 -11.95
N ARG A 283 -4.13 9.90 -11.11
CA ARG A 283 -5.37 9.55 -10.41
C ARG A 283 -5.77 10.58 -9.35
N VAL A 284 -4.87 11.48 -8.95
CA VAL A 284 -5.16 12.59 -8.02
C VAL A 284 -5.40 13.89 -8.79
N THR A 285 -4.63 14.19 -9.83
CA THR A 285 -4.70 15.48 -10.52
C THR A 285 -5.75 15.57 -11.60
N GLY A 286 -6.04 14.46 -12.30
CA GLY A 286 -6.71 14.54 -13.61
C GLY A 286 -5.92 15.43 -14.56
N ASP A 287 -6.61 16.30 -15.30
CA ASP A 287 -6.00 17.26 -16.23
C ASP A 287 -5.05 18.28 -15.55
N LEU A 288 -3.74 18.03 -15.69
CA LEU A 288 -2.65 18.88 -15.21
C LEU A 288 -2.65 20.29 -15.81
N SER A 289 -3.31 20.55 -16.95
CA SER A 289 -3.39 21.91 -17.51
C SER A 289 -4.32 22.82 -16.70
N ARG A 290 -5.29 22.23 -15.98
CA ARG A 290 -6.28 22.92 -15.15
C ARG A 290 -6.12 22.69 -13.64
N TYR A 291 -5.30 21.71 -13.22
CA TYR A 291 -5.04 21.43 -11.81
C TYR A 291 -4.36 22.62 -11.09
N ALA A 292 -5.05 23.15 -10.07
CA ALA A 292 -4.59 24.12 -9.07
C ALA A 292 -3.92 25.40 -9.62
N LYS A 293 -4.24 25.85 -10.85
CA LYS A 293 -3.57 26.99 -11.52
C LYS A 293 -3.78 28.35 -10.84
N GLN A 294 -4.78 28.45 -9.98
CA GLN A 294 -5.10 29.64 -9.21
C GLN A 294 -4.37 29.73 -7.86
N ALA A 295 -3.72 28.65 -7.42
CA ALA A 295 -3.10 28.54 -6.11
C ALA A 295 -1.58 28.64 -6.17
N LYS A 296 -0.95 29.12 -5.09
CA LYS A 296 0.46 28.86 -4.81
C LYS A 296 0.62 27.41 -4.35
N VAL A 297 1.59 26.68 -4.89
CA VAL A 297 1.83 25.27 -4.55
C VAL A 297 3.09 25.15 -3.70
N LEU A 298 2.91 24.67 -2.47
CA LEU A 298 4.00 24.33 -1.54
C LEU A 298 4.13 22.80 -1.52
N HIS A 299 5.30 22.26 -1.86
CA HIS A 299 5.50 20.81 -1.98
C HIS A 299 6.61 20.32 -1.06
N PHE A 300 6.21 19.52 -0.07
CA PHE A 300 7.08 18.90 0.91
C PHE A 300 7.30 17.44 0.52
N ASP A 301 8.52 17.10 0.09
CA ASP A 301 8.87 15.73 -0.28
C ASP A 301 10.32 15.41 0.09
N ILE A 302 10.60 14.13 0.30
CA ILE A 302 11.94 13.62 0.60
C ILE A 302 12.74 13.31 -0.67
N ASP A 303 12.04 13.09 -1.79
CA ASP A 303 12.61 12.69 -3.07
C ASP A 303 12.70 13.91 -4.03
N PRO A 304 13.91 14.42 -4.33
CA PRO A 304 14.07 15.53 -5.26
C PRO A 304 13.54 15.25 -6.67
N ALA A 305 13.38 13.98 -7.05
CA ALA A 305 12.84 13.62 -8.36
C ALA A 305 11.32 13.89 -8.45
N GLU A 306 10.58 13.99 -7.34
CA GLU A 306 9.14 14.28 -7.34
C GLU A 306 8.82 15.78 -7.45
N ILE A 307 9.75 16.64 -7.03
CA ILE A 307 9.60 18.10 -7.14
C ILE A 307 9.58 18.54 -8.61
N ASN A 308 8.61 19.39 -8.98
CA ASN A 308 8.47 19.95 -10.33
C ASN A 308 8.27 18.93 -11.47
N LYS A 309 8.01 17.65 -11.15
CA LYS A 309 7.78 16.56 -12.12
C LYS A 309 6.48 16.74 -12.90
N ASN A 310 5.35 16.66 -12.20
CA ASN A 310 4.00 16.74 -12.80
C ASN A 310 3.37 18.13 -12.63
N VAL A 311 3.50 18.72 -11.44
CA VAL A 311 3.02 20.06 -11.10
C VAL A 311 4.23 20.95 -10.83
N LYS A 312 4.23 22.18 -11.37
CA LYS A 312 5.24 23.19 -11.01
C LYS A 312 4.89 23.83 -9.68
N VAL A 313 5.89 24.02 -8.83
CA VAL A 313 5.71 24.44 -7.43
C VAL A 313 6.39 25.77 -7.17
N ASP A 314 5.77 26.61 -6.34
CA ASP A 314 6.32 27.92 -5.93
C ASP A 314 7.43 27.72 -4.89
N VAL A 315 7.22 26.82 -3.92
CA VAL A 315 8.20 26.48 -2.89
C VAL A 315 8.30 24.97 -2.76
N ALA A 316 9.50 24.45 -2.94
CA ALA A 316 9.85 23.06 -2.64
C ALA A 316 10.57 22.99 -1.28
N ILE A 317 10.09 22.12 -0.40
CA ILE A 317 10.71 21.79 0.88
C ILE A 317 11.22 20.36 0.78
N LEU A 318 12.52 20.22 0.54
CA LEU A 318 13.19 18.94 0.46
C LEU A 318 13.58 18.46 1.86
N GLY A 319 13.19 17.24 2.22
CA GLY A 319 13.59 16.60 3.48
C GLY A 319 12.52 15.67 4.06
N ASN A 320 12.74 15.19 5.28
CA ASN A 320 11.73 14.39 5.98
C ASN A 320 10.54 15.27 6.39
N VAL A 321 9.33 14.90 5.95
CA VAL A 321 8.10 15.67 6.23
C VAL A 321 7.83 15.82 7.74
N LYS A 322 8.28 14.89 8.59
CA LYS A 322 8.20 15.00 10.05
C LYS A 322 9.01 16.20 10.56
N GLU A 323 10.28 16.28 10.16
CA GLU A 323 11.20 17.35 10.55
C GLU A 323 10.75 18.69 9.96
N ALA A 324 10.27 18.71 8.72
CA ALA A 324 9.74 19.91 8.09
C ALA A 324 8.49 20.44 8.80
N LEU A 325 7.56 19.55 9.19
CA LEU A 325 6.38 19.94 9.97
C LEU A 325 6.77 20.43 11.38
N GLN A 326 7.72 19.79 12.05
CA GLN A 326 8.23 20.25 13.35
C GLN A 326 8.88 21.64 13.26
N LYS A 327 9.71 21.88 12.24
CA LYS A 327 10.37 23.18 12.02
C LYS A 327 9.40 24.29 11.58
N ILE A 328 8.36 23.99 10.79
CA ILE A 328 7.41 25.00 10.30
C ILE A 328 6.31 25.33 11.31
N LEU A 329 5.96 24.39 12.21
CA LEU A 329 4.94 24.58 13.25
C LEU A 329 5.12 25.85 14.10
N PRO A 330 6.33 26.25 14.57
CA PRO A 330 6.50 27.53 15.27
C PRO A 330 6.35 28.76 14.37
N LEU A 331 6.60 28.64 13.05
CA LEU A 331 6.59 29.76 12.09
C LEU A 331 5.17 30.10 11.59
N VAL A 332 4.25 29.13 11.59
CA VAL A 332 2.85 29.37 11.23
C VAL A 332 2.06 30.01 12.38
N GLU A 333 1.12 30.89 12.05
CA GLU A 333 0.23 31.55 13.00
C GLU A 333 -0.92 30.63 13.44
N GLN A 334 -1.43 30.81 14.65
CA GLN A 334 -2.70 30.18 15.04
C GLN A 334 -3.84 30.89 14.30
N LYS A 335 -4.60 30.14 13.49
CA LYS A 335 -5.74 30.70 12.73
C LYS A 335 -7.01 29.89 12.93
N LYS A 336 -8.09 30.42 12.34
CA LYS A 336 -9.38 29.75 12.14
C LYS A 336 -9.83 30.00 10.72
N HIS A 337 -10.14 28.93 10.00
CA HIS A 337 -10.62 28.97 8.62
C HIS A 337 -12.08 28.47 8.57
N THR A 338 -12.88 28.80 9.59
CA THR A 338 -14.26 28.30 9.78
C THR A 338 -15.11 28.43 8.53
N THR A 339 -15.21 29.63 7.95
CA THR A 339 -16.00 29.89 6.73
C THR A 339 -15.50 29.06 5.54
N TRP A 340 -14.18 28.92 5.39
CA TRP A 340 -13.59 28.11 4.33
C TRP A 340 -13.86 26.61 4.54
N ARG A 341 -13.80 26.11 5.78
CA ARG A 341 -14.18 24.73 6.14
C ARG A 341 -15.67 24.47 5.97
N GLU A 342 -16.54 25.48 6.12
CA GLU A 342 -17.98 25.37 5.89
C GLU A 342 -18.34 25.18 4.41
N GLU A 343 -17.58 25.76 3.48
CA GLU A 343 -17.74 25.49 2.05
C GLU A 343 -17.49 24.01 1.70
N PHE A 344 -16.53 23.32 2.33
CA PHE A 344 -16.34 21.87 2.15
C PHE A 344 -17.58 21.08 2.62
N LYS A 345 -18.16 21.45 3.77
CA LYS A 345 -19.35 20.77 4.32
C LYS A 345 -20.58 20.87 3.42
N LYS A 346 -20.70 21.94 2.64
CA LYS A 346 -21.77 22.10 1.63
C LYS A 346 -21.69 21.01 0.56
N TYR A 347 -20.50 20.80 -0.01
CA TYR A 347 -20.27 19.77 -1.03
C TYR A 347 -20.29 18.35 -0.45
N ASP A 348 -19.81 18.15 0.78
CA ASP A 348 -19.91 16.88 1.51
C ASP A 348 -21.38 16.47 1.73
N LYS A 349 -22.25 17.43 2.11
CA LYS A 349 -23.69 17.18 2.20
C LYS A 349 -24.31 16.82 0.84
N GLU A 350 -23.94 17.52 -0.22
CA GLU A 350 -24.43 17.23 -1.58
C GLU A 350 -24.05 15.82 -2.06
N GLU A 351 -22.82 15.39 -1.76
CA GLU A 351 -22.35 14.02 -1.98
C GLU A 351 -23.08 13.01 -1.09
N TYR A 352 -23.35 13.35 0.17
CA TYR A 352 -24.07 12.48 1.09
C TYR A 352 -25.49 12.17 0.59
N ASP A 353 -26.26 13.22 0.27
CA ASP A 353 -27.64 13.12 -0.19
C ASP A 353 -27.72 12.44 -1.58
N SER A 354 -26.70 12.61 -2.43
CA SER A 354 -26.70 12.08 -3.81
C SER A 354 -26.13 10.67 -3.96
N VAL A 355 -25.14 10.29 -3.14
CA VAL A 355 -24.30 9.10 -3.33
C VAL A 355 -24.16 8.30 -2.03
N ILE A 356 -23.59 8.88 -0.97
CA ILE A 356 -23.15 8.11 0.21
C ILE A 356 -24.33 7.44 0.92
N LYS A 357 -25.45 8.13 1.10
CA LYS A 357 -26.64 7.57 1.75
C LYS A 357 -27.09 6.27 1.09
N ASN A 358 -27.13 6.24 -0.25
CA ASN A 358 -27.64 5.09 -1.01
C ASN A 358 -26.64 3.91 -1.06
N GLU A 359 -25.35 4.17 -0.87
CA GLU A 359 -24.31 3.15 -0.88
C GLU A 359 -24.06 2.56 0.52
N LEU A 360 -24.29 3.32 1.61
CA LEU A 360 -24.19 2.82 3.00
C LEU A 360 -25.52 2.30 3.55
N TYR A 361 -26.64 2.89 3.14
CA TYR A 361 -27.99 2.62 3.64
C TYR A 361 -29.00 2.43 2.49
N PRO A 362 -28.78 1.47 1.58
CA PRO A 362 -29.66 1.21 0.45
C PRO A 362 -31.08 0.79 0.87
N GLU A 363 -32.09 1.40 0.22
CA GLU A 363 -33.51 1.03 0.37
C GLU A 363 -33.92 -0.09 -0.61
N LYS A 364 -33.06 -0.44 -1.58
CA LYS A 364 -33.26 -1.51 -2.58
C LYS A 364 -32.97 -2.91 -2.02
N GLU A 365 -33.48 -3.97 -2.65
CA GLU A 365 -33.31 -5.35 -2.17
C GLU A 365 -31.84 -5.82 -2.17
N GLY A 366 -31.13 -5.67 -3.29
CA GLY A 366 -29.76 -6.15 -3.47
C GLY A 366 -28.72 -5.39 -2.62
N LEU A 367 -27.63 -6.09 -2.27
CA LEU A 367 -26.59 -5.59 -1.38
C LEU A 367 -25.62 -4.64 -2.08
N THR A 368 -25.23 -3.56 -1.40
CA THR A 368 -24.15 -2.65 -1.83
C THR A 368 -22.80 -3.06 -1.23
N MET A 369 -21.71 -2.46 -1.70
CA MET A 369 -20.38 -2.70 -1.13
C MET A 369 -20.15 -1.82 0.11
N GLY A 370 -20.72 -0.61 0.12
CA GLY A 370 -20.65 0.33 1.23
C GLY A 370 -21.33 -0.16 2.50
N GLU A 371 -22.50 -0.81 2.43
CA GLU A 371 -23.20 -1.31 3.62
C GLU A 371 -22.40 -2.42 4.35
N VAL A 372 -21.66 -3.24 3.61
CA VAL A 372 -20.75 -4.26 4.17
C VAL A 372 -19.61 -3.59 4.94
N LEU A 373 -19.00 -2.56 4.35
CA LEU A 373 -17.92 -1.79 4.99
C LEU A 373 -18.42 -1.03 6.21
N GLU A 374 -19.62 -0.48 6.18
CA GLU A 374 -20.24 0.21 7.30
C GLU A 374 -20.51 -0.72 8.49
N LEU A 375 -20.89 -1.97 8.24
CA LEU A 375 -21.00 -2.98 9.28
C LEU A 375 -19.63 -3.43 9.82
N ILE A 376 -18.62 -3.56 8.95
CA ILE A 376 -17.23 -3.83 9.38
C ILE A 376 -16.71 -2.67 10.26
N ASN A 377 -16.94 -1.41 9.88
CA ASN A 377 -16.59 -0.22 10.66
C ASN A 377 -17.18 -0.30 12.07
N LYS A 378 -18.51 -0.46 12.17
CA LYS A 378 -19.25 -0.54 13.44
C LYS A 378 -18.79 -1.70 14.31
N CYS A 379 -18.71 -2.91 13.74
CA CYS A 379 -18.37 -4.12 14.50
C CYS A 379 -16.88 -4.19 14.89
N SER A 380 -16.00 -3.45 14.20
CA SER A 380 -14.57 -3.32 14.55
C SER A 380 -14.22 -2.02 15.28
N ASN A 381 -15.21 -1.19 15.64
CA ASN A 381 -15.02 0.10 16.33
C ASN A 381 -14.03 1.06 15.62
N HIS A 382 -13.96 1.00 14.29
CA HIS A 382 -13.00 1.74 13.43
C HIS A 382 -11.51 1.38 13.67
N GLU A 383 -11.23 0.22 14.28
CA GLU A 383 -9.87 -0.20 14.66
C GLU A 383 -9.24 -1.25 13.72
N ALA A 384 -10.03 -1.86 12.82
CA ALA A 384 -9.54 -2.85 11.86
C ALA A 384 -8.49 -2.27 10.90
N VAL A 385 -7.54 -3.13 10.49
CA VAL A 385 -6.66 -2.89 9.33
C VAL A 385 -7.38 -3.41 8.10
N ILE A 386 -7.72 -2.51 7.18
CA ILE A 386 -8.39 -2.82 5.92
C ILE A 386 -7.34 -2.96 4.82
N VAL A 387 -7.13 -4.20 4.40
CA VAL A 387 -6.37 -4.53 3.20
C VAL A 387 -7.37 -4.63 2.05
N SER A 388 -7.17 -3.92 0.93
CA SER A 388 -8.05 -4.12 -0.25
C SER A 388 -7.29 -4.46 -1.51
N ASP A 389 -7.94 -5.27 -2.33
CA ASP A 389 -7.47 -5.61 -3.66
C ASP A 389 -7.81 -4.46 -4.64
N VAL A 390 -7.69 -4.67 -5.94
CA VAL A 390 -7.85 -3.62 -6.96
C VAL A 390 -9.16 -3.77 -7.75
N GLY A 391 -9.94 -2.70 -7.87
CA GLY A 391 -11.25 -2.69 -8.53
C GLY A 391 -12.27 -1.76 -7.87
N GLN A 392 -13.57 -2.00 -8.05
CA GLN A 392 -14.61 -1.17 -7.42
C GLN A 392 -14.58 -1.31 -5.90
N HIS A 393 -14.47 -2.53 -5.38
CA HIS A 393 -14.31 -2.82 -3.94
C HIS A 393 -13.12 -2.09 -3.32
N GLN A 394 -12.05 -1.82 -4.09
CA GLN A 394 -10.93 -0.97 -3.65
C GLN A 394 -11.41 0.43 -3.34
N MET A 395 -12.10 1.07 -4.28
CA MET A 395 -12.59 2.44 -4.14
C MET A 395 -13.61 2.52 -3.02
N MET A 396 -14.53 1.55 -2.92
CA MET A 396 -15.47 1.48 -1.80
C MET A 396 -14.73 1.35 -0.45
N ALA A 397 -13.72 0.47 -0.36
CA ALA A 397 -12.89 0.33 0.84
C ALA A 397 -12.07 1.59 1.17
N CYS A 398 -11.68 2.40 0.17
CA CYS A 398 -10.95 3.65 0.39
C CYS A 398 -11.87 4.81 0.81
N ARG A 399 -13.12 4.82 0.33
CA ARG A 399 -14.11 5.87 0.61
C ARG A 399 -14.86 5.65 1.92
N TYR A 400 -15.18 4.40 2.25
CA TYR A 400 -16.13 4.07 3.31
C TYR A 400 -15.53 3.40 4.54
N ALA A 401 -14.33 2.81 4.47
CA ALA A 401 -13.64 2.39 5.69
C ALA A 401 -13.32 3.60 6.59
N LYS A 402 -13.49 3.44 7.89
CA LYS A 402 -13.16 4.45 8.91
C LYS A 402 -11.92 4.02 9.68
N PHE A 403 -11.01 4.96 9.92
CA PHE A 403 -9.71 4.69 10.54
C PHE A 403 -9.55 5.55 11.79
N LYS A 404 -9.35 4.88 12.93
CA LYS A 404 -8.92 5.50 14.19
C LYS A 404 -7.39 5.53 14.34
N ASN A 405 -6.70 4.56 13.71
CA ASN A 405 -5.27 4.32 13.85
C ASN A 405 -4.55 4.45 12.49
N SER A 406 -3.28 4.87 12.51
CA SER A 406 -2.40 4.84 11.32
C SER A 406 -2.01 3.40 10.94
N ARG A 407 -1.56 3.23 9.69
CA ARG A 407 -1.23 1.94 9.05
C ARG A 407 -2.39 0.96 9.00
N SER A 408 -3.62 1.46 9.13
CA SER A 408 -4.85 0.69 9.01
C SER A 408 -5.42 0.65 7.59
N LYS A 409 -4.81 1.33 6.60
CA LYS A 409 -5.13 1.16 5.19
C LYS A 409 -3.95 0.57 4.41
N ILE A 410 -4.19 -0.57 3.73
CA ILE A 410 -3.21 -1.24 2.86
C ILE A 410 -3.91 -1.57 1.52
N THR A 411 -3.27 -1.28 0.39
CA THR A 411 -3.75 -1.62 -0.97
C THR A 411 -2.64 -1.34 -2.00
N SER A 412 -2.65 -2.03 -3.15
CA SER A 412 -1.83 -1.65 -4.30
C SER A 412 -2.41 -0.39 -4.94
N GLY A 413 -1.73 0.75 -4.80
CA GLY A 413 -2.20 2.03 -5.30
C GLY A 413 -1.69 2.34 -6.70
N GLY A 414 -0.37 2.44 -6.86
CA GLY A 414 0.25 2.98 -8.06
C GLY A 414 0.49 1.99 -9.18
N LEU A 415 0.66 0.69 -8.91
CA LEU A 415 0.68 -0.33 -9.97
C LEU A 415 -0.72 -0.89 -10.24
N GLY A 416 -1.58 -0.99 -9.23
CA GLY A 416 -2.92 -1.56 -9.37
C GLY A 416 -2.90 -3.08 -9.56
N THR A 417 -2.06 -3.79 -8.79
CA THR A 417 -1.93 -5.25 -8.86
C THR A 417 -3.15 -5.95 -8.27
N MET A 418 -3.97 -6.57 -9.12
CA MET A 418 -5.02 -7.50 -8.69
C MET A 418 -4.42 -8.77 -8.06
N GLY A 419 -5.11 -9.37 -7.09
CA GLY A 419 -4.61 -10.52 -6.31
C GLY A 419 -3.70 -10.12 -5.16
N PHE A 420 -3.48 -8.81 -4.93
CA PHE A 420 -2.60 -8.30 -3.88
C PHE A 420 -3.11 -8.61 -2.46
N ALA A 421 -4.43 -8.53 -2.24
CA ALA A 421 -4.97 -8.36 -0.89
C ALA A 421 -4.92 -9.60 0.00
N LEU A 422 -5.16 -10.79 -0.55
CA LEU A 422 -5.11 -12.03 0.23
C LEU A 422 -3.71 -12.24 0.82
N PRO A 423 -2.61 -12.30 0.01
CA PRO A 423 -1.26 -12.37 0.56
C PRO A 423 -0.87 -11.15 1.41
N ALA A 424 -1.24 -9.92 1.03
CA ALA A 424 -0.93 -8.75 1.86
C ALA A 424 -1.62 -8.80 3.24
N ALA A 425 -2.84 -9.34 3.34
CA ALA A 425 -3.52 -9.52 4.62
C ALA A 425 -2.88 -10.62 5.49
N ILE A 426 -2.37 -11.69 4.88
CA ILE A 426 -1.55 -12.72 5.56
C ILE A 426 -0.36 -12.04 6.24
N GLY A 427 0.44 -11.28 5.49
CA GLY A 427 1.62 -10.61 6.04
C GLY A 427 1.30 -9.53 7.06
N ALA A 428 0.27 -8.72 6.82
CA ALA A 428 -0.20 -7.72 7.77
C ALA A 428 -0.65 -8.36 9.09
N LYS A 429 -1.42 -9.46 9.06
CA LYS A 429 -1.90 -10.14 10.28
C LYS A 429 -0.79 -10.80 11.09
N ILE A 430 0.30 -11.25 10.46
CA ILE A 430 1.49 -11.70 11.20
C ILE A 430 2.22 -10.50 11.84
N GLY A 431 2.27 -9.36 11.14
CA GLY A 431 2.94 -8.15 11.61
C GLY A 431 2.23 -7.42 12.77
N VAL A 432 0.90 -7.45 12.79
CA VAL A 432 0.04 -6.88 13.86
C VAL A 432 -0.94 -7.95 14.38
N PRO A 433 -0.45 -8.99 15.09
CA PRO A 433 -1.27 -10.12 15.53
C PRO A 433 -2.42 -9.72 16.45
N GLU A 434 -2.30 -8.60 17.16
CA GLU A 434 -3.32 -8.03 18.04
C GLU A 434 -4.49 -7.36 17.31
N LYS A 435 -4.33 -6.93 16.06
CA LYS A 435 -5.36 -6.21 15.31
C LYS A 435 -6.25 -7.14 14.49
N GLN A 436 -7.51 -6.78 14.32
CA GLN A 436 -8.35 -7.37 13.28
C GLN A 436 -7.84 -6.92 11.90
N VAL A 437 -7.55 -7.86 11.01
CA VAL A 437 -7.10 -7.60 9.64
C VAL A 437 -8.14 -8.16 8.68
N VAL A 438 -8.78 -7.26 7.92
CA VAL A 438 -9.86 -7.58 6.99
C VAL A 438 -9.38 -7.34 5.57
N ALA A 439 -9.32 -8.42 4.78
CA ALA A 439 -9.07 -8.38 3.35
C ALA A 439 -10.40 -8.15 2.61
N VAL A 440 -10.56 -7.00 1.97
CA VAL A 440 -11.72 -6.65 1.14
C VAL A 440 -11.34 -6.86 -0.33
N ILE A 441 -11.86 -7.93 -0.91
CA ILE A 441 -11.41 -8.49 -2.19
C ILE A 441 -12.60 -8.55 -3.16
N GLY A 442 -12.38 -8.27 -4.44
CA GLY A 442 -13.32 -8.63 -5.49
C GLY A 442 -13.14 -10.10 -5.87
N ASP A 443 -14.22 -10.75 -6.30
CA ASP A 443 -14.23 -12.10 -6.86
C ASP A 443 -13.16 -12.36 -7.95
N GLY A 444 -12.90 -11.38 -8.82
CA GLY A 444 -11.88 -11.48 -9.86
C GLY A 444 -10.44 -11.41 -9.33
N GLY A 445 -10.19 -10.54 -8.35
CA GLY A 445 -8.88 -10.44 -7.70
C GLY A 445 -8.59 -11.64 -6.79
N PHE A 446 -9.60 -12.14 -6.09
CA PHE A 446 -9.50 -13.31 -5.22
C PHE A 446 -8.99 -14.55 -5.97
N GLN A 447 -9.46 -14.78 -7.20
CA GLN A 447 -9.04 -15.92 -8.02
C GLN A 447 -7.56 -15.88 -8.45
N MET A 448 -6.91 -14.70 -8.48
CA MET A 448 -5.51 -14.59 -8.89
C MET A 448 -4.52 -15.15 -7.87
N THR A 449 -4.88 -15.16 -6.58
CA THR A 449 -4.01 -15.65 -5.50
C THR A 449 -4.71 -16.62 -4.53
N ILE A 450 -5.83 -17.21 -4.94
CA ILE A 450 -6.67 -18.13 -4.12
C ILE A 450 -5.89 -19.30 -3.50
N GLN A 451 -4.78 -19.72 -4.12
CA GLN A 451 -3.87 -20.72 -3.56
C GLN A 451 -3.34 -20.35 -2.16
N GLU A 452 -3.23 -19.06 -1.82
CA GLU A 452 -2.73 -18.60 -0.52
C GLU A 452 -3.68 -18.91 0.66
N LEU A 453 -4.90 -19.39 0.41
CA LEU A 453 -5.71 -20.09 1.42
C LEU A 453 -4.95 -21.29 2.02
N GLY A 454 -4.14 -21.98 1.23
CA GLY A 454 -3.25 -23.05 1.70
C GLY A 454 -2.14 -22.56 2.64
N THR A 455 -1.75 -21.29 2.54
CA THR A 455 -0.78 -20.65 3.45
C THR A 455 -1.44 -20.22 4.75
N ILE A 456 -2.66 -19.70 4.67
CA ILE A 456 -3.52 -19.45 5.84
C ILE A 456 -3.76 -20.75 6.62
N PHE A 457 -4.13 -21.83 5.93
CA PHE A 457 -4.36 -23.14 6.53
C PHE A 457 -3.10 -23.71 7.17
N GLN A 458 -1.98 -23.79 6.45
CA GLN A 458 -0.74 -24.34 6.98
C GLN A 458 -0.19 -23.54 8.17
N SER A 459 -0.30 -22.21 8.12
CA SER A 459 0.29 -21.32 9.13
C SER A 459 -0.69 -20.88 10.22
N GLN A 460 -1.95 -21.31 10.14
CA GLN A 460 -3.07 -20.98 11.04
C GLN A 460 -3.23 -19.47 11.31
N ILE A 461 -3.19 -18.65 10.25
CA ILE A 461 -3.16 -17.19 10.35
C ILE A 461 -4.59 -16.62 10.34
N PRO A 462 -5.07 -15.95 11.41
CA PRO A 462 -6.47 -15.56 11.53
C PRO A 462 -6.81 -14.25 10.79
N VAL A 463 -6.69 -14.29 9.45
CA VAL A 463 -7.15 -13.24 8.53
C VAL A 463 -8.66 -13.32 8.34
N LYS A 464 -9.34 -12.17 8.24
CA LYS A 464 -10.75 -12.08 7.85
C LYS A 464 -10.82 -11.78 6.37
N ILE A 465 -11.42 -12.67 5.58
CA ILE A 465 -11.49 -12.55 4.12
C ILE A 465 -12.92 -12.19 3.76
N VAL A 466 -13.13 -11.05 3.11
CA VAL A 466 -14.43 -10.58 2.63
C VAL A 466 -14.37 -10.47 1.12
N VAL A 467 -15.06 -11.38 0.42
CA VAL A 467 -15.20 -11.33 -1.03
C VAL A 467 -16.51 -10.65 -1.38
N LEU A 468 -16.42 -9.46 -1.99
CA LEU A 468 -17.55 -8.70 -2.52
C LEU A 468 -17.82 -9.18 -3.95
N ASN A 469 -18.64 -10.22 -4.07
CA ASN A 469 -18.88 -10.94 -5.32
C ASN A 469 -20.03 -10.27 -6.10
N ASN A 470 -19.68 -9.60 -7.20
CA ASN A 470 -20.64 -9.02 -8.15
C ASN A 470 -20.68 -9.76 -9.50
N GLU A 471 -19.93 -10.86 -9.65
CA GLU A 471 -19.77 -11.65 -10.88
C GLU A 471 -19.21 -10.86 -12.08
N PHE A 472 -18.40 -9.84 -11.79
CA PHE A 472 -17.82 -8.95 -12.81
C PHE A 472 -16.41 -8.48 -12.46
N LEU A 473 -15.60 -8.21 -13.50
CA LEU A 473 -14.49 -7.26 -13.42
C LEU A 473 -15.03 -5.83 -13.33
N GLY A 474 -15.70 -5.52 -12.21
CA GLY A 474 -16.64 -4.40 -12.06
C GLY A 474 -16.09 -3.03 -12.44
N MET A 475 -14.80 -2.77 -12.20
CA MET A 475 -14.18 -1.49 -12.58
C MET A 475 -14.11 -1.35 -14.11
N VAL A 476 -13.69 -2.41 -14.81
CA VAL A 476 -13.64 -2.43 -16.27
C VAL A 476 -15.07 -2.41 -16.85
N ARG A 477 -16.02 -3.11 -16.22
CA ARG A 477 -17.44 -3.08 -16.59
C ARG A 477 -18.04 -1.68 -16.50
N GLN A 478 -17.82 -0.94 -15.41
CA GLN A 478 -18.25 0.44 -15.26
C GLN A 478 -17.70 1.35 -16.38
N TRP A 479 -16.44 1.17 -16.78
CA TRP A 479 -15.87 1.92 -17.90
C TRP A 479 -16.49 1.54 -19.26
N GLN A 480 -16.76 0.26 -19.49
CA GLN A 480 -17.48 -0.22 -20.68
C GLN A 480 -18.93 0.28 -20.73
N GLU A 481 -19.58 0.38 -19.58
CA GLU A 481 -20.93 0.91 -19.41
C GLU A 481 -21.01 2.40 -19.76
N LEU A 482 -20.09 3.21 -19.20
CA LEU A 482 -20.10 4.68 -19.34
C LEU A 482 -19.53 5.19 -20.68
N PHE A 483 -18.56 4.50 -21.27
CA PHE A 483 -17.79 5.01 -22.41
C PHE A 483 -17.82 4.13 -23.67
N PHE A 484 -18.40 2.92 -23.60
CA PHE A 484 -18.40 1.96 -24.72
C PHE A 484 -19.78 1.30 -24.93
N ASP A 485 -20.87 2.04 -24.70
CA ASP A 485 -22.26 1.63 -25.00
C ASP A 485 -22.68 0.32 -24.33
N ARG A 486 -22.19 0.05 -23.11
CA ARG A 486 -22.43 -1.21 -22.37
C ARG A 486 -21.97 -2.47 -23.11
N ARG A 487 -20.99 -2.36 -24.00
CA ARG A 487 -20.34 -3.51 -24.65
C ARG A 487 -19.39 -4.20 -23.67
N TYR A 488 -19.95 -5.11 -22.88
CA TYR A 488 -19.24 -5.86 -21.84
C TYR A 488 -18.26 -6.90 -22.43
N ALA A 489 -17.10 -6.44 -22.89
CA ALA A 489 -16.08 -7.30 -23.47
C ALA A 489 -15.23 -7.94 -22.36
N SER A 490 -15.41 -9.25 -22.16
CA SER A 490 -14.62 -10.09 -21.24
C SER A 490 -14.58 -9.61 -19.79
N THR A 491 -15.68 -8.99 -19.32
CA THR A 491 -15.83 -8.53 -17.93
C THR A 491 -16.83 -9.33 -17.10
N GLU A 492 -17.77 -10.04 -17.73
CA GLU A 492 -18.64 -11.02 -17.05
C GLU A 492 -17.84 -12.23 -16.57
N MET A 493 -18.12 -12.70 -15.36
CA MET A 493 -17.43 -13.86 -14.77
C MET A 493 -18.37 -14.98 -14.37
N ILE A 494 -17.93 -16.22 -14.60
CA ILE A 494 -18.53 -17.42 -14.03
C ILE A 494 -17.60 -17.88 -12.91
N ASN A 495 -17.97 -17.56 -11.67
CA ASN A 495 -17.16 -17.87 -10.50
C ASN A 495 -17.34 -19.33 -10.03
N PRO A 496 -16.30 -19.98 -9.49
CA PRO A 496 -16.45 -21.25 -8.81
C PRO A 496 -17.16 -21.06 -7.45
N ASP A 497 -17.50 -22.17 -6.80
CA ASP A 497 -18.05 -22.17 -5.44
C ASP A 497 -16.93 -21.85 -4.42
N PHE A 498 -16.79 -20.56 -4.09
CA PHE A 498 -15.75 -20.08 -3.18
C PHE A 498 -15.93 -20.61 -1.75
N ILE A 499 -17.17 -20.90 -1.31
CA ILE A 499 -17.44 -21.53 -0.02
C ILE A 499 -16.82 -22.92 0.03
N LYS A 500 -17.12 -23.78 -0.95
CA LYS A 500 -16.51 -25.13 -1.03
C LYS A 500 -14.98 -25.09 -1.14
N ILE A 501 -14.42 -24.08 -1.81
CA ILE A 501 -12.96 -23.90 -1.88
C ILE A 501 -12.39 -23.53 -0.50
N ALA A 502 -13.02 -22.60 0.23
CA ALA A 502 -12.60 -22.23 1.59
C ALA A 502 -12.73 -23.41 2.58
N GLU A 503 -13.82 -24.16 2.51
CA GLU A 503 -14.03 -25.40 3.28
C GLU A 503 -12.97 -26.46 2.97
N GLY A 504 -12.55 -26.57 1.70
CA GLY A 504 -11.46 -27.45 1.26
C GLY A 504 -10.09 -27.10 1.86
N TYR A 505 -9.89 -25.85 2.31
CA TYR A 505 -8.74 -25.41 3.11
C TYR A 505 -9.04 -25.36 4.62
N HIS A 506 -10.14 -25.96 5.07
CA HIS A 506 -10.59 -25.98 6.47
C HIS A 506 -10.79 -24.59 7.10
N ILE A 507 -11.14 -23.59 6.29
CA ILE A 507 -11.46 -22.23 6.75
C ILE A 507 -12.98 -22.14 6.96
N GLN A 508 -13.40 -21.59 8.11
CA GLN A 508 -14.82 -21.35 8.38
C GLN A 508 -15.37 -20.33 7.38
N SER A 509 -16.50 -20.65 6.74
CA SER A 509 -17.03 -19.84 5.64
C SER A 509 -18.54 -19.65 5.69
N ARG A 510 -19.01 -18.48 5.23
CA ARG A 510 -20.43 -18.14 5.11
C ARG A 510 -20.68 -17.32 3.84
N LEU A 511 -21.79 -17.64 3.17
CA LEU A 511 -22.33 -16.88 2.05
C LEU A 511 -23.48 -16.01 2.55
N VAL A 512 -23.46 -14.72 2.19
CA VAL A 512 -24.55 -13.77 2.45
C VAL A 512 -25.16 -13.33 1.12
N THR A 513 -26.46 -13.60 0.96
CA THR A 513 -27.27 -13.16 -0.18
C THR A 513 -28.42 -12.22 0.22
N LYS A 514 -28.64 -12.01 1.52
CA LYS A 514 -29.73 -11.19 2.08
C LYS A 514 -29.21 -10.24 3.14
N ARG A 515 -29.74 -9.02 3.16
CA ARG A 515 -29.38 -7.97 4.14
C ARG A 515 -29.66 -8.35 5.59
N SER A 516 -30.70 -9.16 5.85
CA SER A 516 -31.01 -9.68 7.18
C SER A 516 -29.86 -10.43 7.84
N ASP A 517 -29.01 -11.08 7.04
CA ASP A 517 -28.02 -12.04 7.52
C ASP A 517 -26.62 -11.39 7.63
N LEU A 518 -26.46 -10.16 7.10
CA LEU A 518 -25.17 -9.51 6.92
C LEU A 518 -24.54 -9.04 8.25
N GLU A 519 -25.31 -8.42 9.13
CA GLU A 519 -24.80 -7.94 10.44
C GLU A 519 -24.36 -9.12 11.32
N GLU A 520 -25.12 -10.21 11.31
CA GLU A 520 -24.77 -11.44 12.04
C GLU A 520 -23.48 -12.06 11.48
N ALA A 521 -23.38 -12.21 10.16
CA ALA A 521 -22.21 -12.78 9.50
C ALA A 521 -20.93 -11.94 9.72
N VAL A 522 -21.03 -10.61 9.70
CA VAL A 522 -19.88 -9.72 10.00
C VAL A 522 -19.44 -9.85 11.46
N LYS A 523 -20.38 -9.96 12.41
CA LYS A 523 -20.06 -10.22 13.82
C LYS A 523 -19.44 -11.60 14.02
N GLU A 524 -19.99 -12.64 13.42
CA GLU A 524 -19.45 -14.01 13.46
C GLU A 524 -18.01 -14.05 12.93
N MET A 525 -17.77 -13.43 11.77
CA MET A 525 -16.45 -13.32 11.15
C MET A 525 -15.43 -12.66 12.09
N LEU A 526 -15.75 -11.48 12.63
CA LEU A 526 -14.84 -10.69 13.47
C LEU A 526 -14.59 -11.33 14.83
N ASN A 527 -15.60 -11.99 15.42
CA ASN A 527 -15.50 -12.66 16.72
C ASN A 527 -14.80 -14.02 16.68
N SER A 528 -14.59 -14.62 15.50
CA SER A 528 -13.83 -15.88 15.38
C SER A 528 -12.35 -15.67 15.73
N ASP A 529 -11.75 -16.58 16.49
CA ASP A 529 -10.30 -16.56 16.76
C ASP A 529 -9.45 -17.07 15.57
N LYS A 530 -10.11 -17.61 14.54
CA LYS A 530 -9.48 -18.25 13.37
C LYS A 530 -9.65 -17.41 12.09
N ALA A 531 -9.06 -17.92 11.00
CA ALA A 531 -9.36 -17.43 9.67
C ALA A 531 -10.84 -17.64 9.35
N TYR A 532 -11.43 -16.68 8.65
CA TYR A 532 -12.85 -16.71 8.28
C TYR A 532 -13.04 -16.17 6.87
N PHE A 533 -13.87 -16.84 6.07
CA PHE A 533 -14.19 -16.47 4.70
C PHE A 533 -15.67 -16.07 4.55
N LEU A 534 -15.93 -14.79 4.33
CA LEU A 534 -17.25 -14.23 4.11
C LEU A 534 -17.41 -13.85 2.64
N GLU A 535 -18.24 -14.59 1.91
CA GLU A 535 -18.68 -14.18 0.57
C GLU A 535 -19.97 -13.37 0.69
N VAL A 536 -20.00 -12.16 0.13
CA VAL A 536 -21.20 -11.32 0.06
C VAL A 536 -21.56 -11.13 -1.40
N ARG A 537 -22.77 -11.55 -1.78
CA ARG A 537 -23.32 -11.33 -3.12
C ARG A 537 -23.87 -9.92 -3.20
N VAL A 538 -23.16 -9.06 -3.93
CA VAL A 538 -23.49 -7.64 -4.09
C VAL A 538 -23.99 -7.35 -5.51
N GLU A 539 -24.56 -6.18 -5.68
CA GLU A 539 -25.19 -5.71 -6.91
C GLU A 539 -24.22 -5.66 -8.10
N LYS A 540 -24.60 -6.36 -9.18
CA LYS A 540 -23.76 -6.58 -10.37
C LYS A 540 -23.35 -5.30 -11.09
N GLU A 541 -24.32 -4.43 -11.33
CA GLU A 541 -24.18 -3.19 -12.12
C GLU A 541 -24.03 -1.93 -11.26
N ASN A 542 -23.67 -2.07 -9.98
CA ASN A 542 -23.43 -0.88 -9.15
C ASN A 542 -22.17 -0.12 -9.62
N ASN A 543 -22.17 1.21 -9.53
CA ASN A 543 -21.09 2.07 -10.02
C ASN A 543 -20.44 2.89 -8.90
N VAL A 544 -19.12 3.05 -8.99
CA VAL A 544 -18.35 3.89 -8.06
C VAL A 544 -18.53 5.35 -8.47
N PHE A 545 -19.23 6.10 -7.63
CA PHE A 545 -19.32 7.55 -7.68
C PHE A 545 -18.86 8.18 -6.35
N PRO A 546 -18.45 9.45 -6.34
CA PRO A 546 -18.21 10.31 -7.50
C PRO A 546 -17.09 9.82 -8.43
N MET A 547 -17.05 10.34 -9.65
CA MET A 547 -16.06 10.00 -10.67
C MET A 547 -15.60 11.24 -11.44
N VAL A 548 -14.29 11.40 -11.62
CA VAL A 548 -13.70 12.34 -12.59
C VAL A 548 -13.63 11.65 -13.96
N PRO A 549 -14.34 12.13 -15.00
CA PRO A 549 -14.26 11.54 -16.33
C PRO A 549 -12.87 11.66 -16.98
N THR A 550 -12.57 10.81 -17.95
CA THR A 550 -11.33 10.87 -18.73
C THR A 550 -11.14 12.25 -19.38
N GLY A 551 -9.99 12.88 -19.16
CA GLY A 551 -9.67 14.22 -19.68
C GLY A 551 -10.30 15.39 -18.91
N ALA A 552 -11.08 15.13 -17.85
CA ALA A 552 -11.60 16.16 -16.97
C ALA A 552 -10.57 16.61 -15.92
N SER A 553 -10.73 17.82 -15.39
CA SER A 553 -10.03 18.29 -14.20
C SER A 553 -10.62 17.64 -12.95
N VAL A 554 -9.83 17.48 -11.88
CA VAL A 554 -10.32 16.94 -10.60
C VAL A 554 -11.56 17.69 -10.08
N SER A 555 -11.67 19.00 -10.33
CA SER A 555 -12.81 19.82 -9.91
C SER A 555 -14.10 19.60 -10.72
N GLU A 556 -14.03 18.87 -11.84
CA GLU A 556 -15.17 18.48 -12.68
C GLU A 556 -15.69 17.08 -12.32
N VAL A 557 -15.33 16.59 -11.13
CA VAL A 557 -15.87 15.38 -10.52
C VAL A 557 -17.40 15.36 -10.58
N ARG A 558 -17.98 14.22 -10.96
CA ARG A 558 -19.42 14.03 -11.11
C ARG A 558 -19.98 13.11 -10.03
N LEU A 559 -21.08 13.52 -9.42
CA LEU A 559 -21.84 12.70 -8.47
C LEU A 559 -22.64 11.56 -9.16
N LYS A 560 -22.96 11.72 -10.46
CA LYS A 560 -23.79 10.85 -11.31
C LYS A 560 -23.41 11.03 -12.78
#